data_AF-A0A5S6R017-F1
#
_entry.id   AF-A0A5S6R017-F1
#
_cell.length_a   1.000
_cell.length_b   1.000
_cell.length_c   1.000
_cell.angle_alpha   90.00
_cell.angle_beta   90.00
_cell.angle_gamma   90.00
#
_symmetry.space_group_name_H-M   'P 1'
#
loop_
_entity.id
_entity.type
_entity.pdbx_description
1 polymer ?
#
loop_
_entity_poly.entity_id
_entity_poly.type
_entity_poly.pdbx_seq_one_letter_code
_entity_poly.pdbx_strand_id
1 'polypeptide(L)'
;MGEQFPVMRNLYISKPMSECLGLIEGAAERFANDVFVEPFLIADNNYCKVKLCVRALKVETVTMFIDQVAVLLGPALLPNVDLEPVKDIVPKVEAYLQRAAVEDAQFYSRLSCAITFVTDCLNKYKMTEIALSFNGGKDCTVLLHILRYVLEKFKFNDCSALCVFYIKPQSTFPEVEEFVTKCVRQYGLNLLRYEGNMKKALFEFKAMHCHRKFVFLGSRATDPGHNKATKVASTDPGWPHFILLKPLLDWSYSDIWKFLRDLCIPYCVLYDQGFTSLGSKDSCYPNPWLAVHDDKGGLRYNPAYMLSDPTKERSARNL
;
A
#
# COMPACT_ATOMS: atom_id res chain seq x y z
N MET A 1 39.46 2.90 9.95
CA MET A 1 39.28 4.36 10.12
C MET A 1 37.85 4.59 10.54
N GLY A 2 37.62 4.61 11.86
CA GLY A 2 36.31 4.85 12.45
C GLY A 2 36.49 5.91 13.51
N GLU A 3 36.41 7.17 13.12
CA GLU A 3 36.44 8.29 14.06
C GLU A 3 35.37 9.34 13.69
N GLN A 4 34.66 9.75 14.74
CA GLN A 4 34.23 11.13 15.04
C GLN A 4 33.14 11.79 14.19
N PHE A 5 31.92 11.25 14.20
CA PHE A 5 30.72 12.08 13.98
C PHE A 5 29.58 11.61 14.91
N PRO A 6 29.36 12.26 16.08
CA PRO A 6 28.35 11.83 17.05
C PRO A 6 26.92 12.07 16.55
N VAL A 7 26.72 12.96 15.58
CA VAL A 7 25.39 13.27 15.05
C VAL A 7 25.20 12.55 13.73
N MET A 8 24.17 11.71 13.65
CA MET A 8 23.71 11.06 12.42
C MET A 8 22.22 11.38 12.19
N ARG A 9 21.85 11.72 10.96
CA ARG A 9 20.46 11.87 10.50
C ARG A 9 20.28 11.18 9.15
N ASN A 10 19.13 10.53 8.97
CA ASN A 10 18.74 9.95 7.69
C ASN A 10 17.72 10.86 7.02
N LEU A 11 17.95 11.20 5.77
CA LEU A 11 17.01 11.91 4.90
C LEU A 11 16.52 10.99 3.80
N TYR A 12 15.30 11.20 3.33
CA TYR A 12 14.69 10.37 2.31
C TYR A 12 14.18 11.23 1.16
N ILE A 13 14.45 10.80 -0.07
CA ILE A 13 14.22 11.60 -1.27
C ILE A 13 13.42 10.79 -2.28
N SER A 14 12.35 11.38 -2.83
CA SER A 14 11.49 10.74 -3.83
C SER A 14 12.07 10.73 -5.24
N LYS A 15 13.04 11.60 -5.52
CA LYS A 15 13.71 11.72 -6.82
C LYS A 15 14.83 10.70 -7.01
N PRO A 16 15.07 10.24 -8.25
CA PRO A 16 16.19 9.37 -8.55
C PRO A 16 17.53 10.07 -8.28
N MET A 17 18.56 9.28 -7.99
CA MET A 17 19.89 9.80 -7.64
C MET A 17 20.46 10.75 -8.71
N SER A 18 20.20 10.48 -9.99
CA SER A 18 20.62 11.34 -11.11
C SER A 18 20.05 12.76 -11.07
N GLU A 19 18.92 12.98 -10.38
CA GLU A 19 18.29 14.30 -10.27
C GLU A 19 18.64 15.04 -8.97
N CYS A 20 19.10 14.34 -7.93
CA CYS A 20 19.36 14.97 -6.63
C CYS A 20 20.84 15.01 -6.24
N LEU A 21 21.71 14.13 -6.79
CA LEU A 21 23.10 13.99 -6.32
C LEU A 21 23.89 15.29 -6.41
N GLY A 22 23.88 15.98 -7.56
CA GLY A 22 24.60 17.25 -7.72
C GLY A 22 24.10 18.36 -6.79
N LEU A 23 22.79 18.37 -6.47
CA LEU A 23 22.24 19.33 -5.49
C LEU A 23 22.74 19.04 -4.08
N ILE A 24 22.87 17.76 -3.72
CA ILE A 24 23.33 17.31 -2.41
C ILE A 24 24.82 17.56 -2.23
N GLU A 25 25.63 17.22 -3.24
CA GLU A 25 27.08 17.44 -3.24
C GLU A 25 27.39 18.94 -3.17
N GLY A 26 26.74 19.77 -4.00
CA GLY A 26 26.89 21.22 -3.95
C GLY A 26 26.38 21.85 -2.63
N ALA A 27 25.45 21.20 -1.94
CA ALA A 27 25.05 21.61 -0.60
C ALA A 27 26.13 21.25 0.44
N ALA A 28 26.71 20.06 0.35
CA ALA A 28 27.72 19.56 1.28
C ALA A 28 29.03 20.37 1.18
N GLU A 29 29.42 20.84 -0.01
CA GLU A 29 30.60 21.69 -0.23
C GLU A 29 30.62 22.94 0.66
N ARG A 30 29.44 23.49 1.00
CA ARG A 30 29.33 24.68 1.87
C ARG A 30 29.69 24.42 3.32
N PHE A 31 29.74 23.15 3.72
CA PHE A 31 30.08 22.71 5.07
C PHE A 31 31.47 22.09 5.15
N ALA A 32 32.29 22.20 4.10
CA ALA A 32 33.66 21.71 4.04
C ALA A 32 33.78 20.26 4.58
N ASN A 33 34.56 20.06 5.65
CA ASN A 33 34.77 18.76 6.29
C ASN A 33 33.86 18.51 7.51
N ASP A 34 32.92 19.42 7.81
CA ASP A 34 32.07 19.33 9.00
C ASP A 34 30.83 18.46 8.77
N VAL A 35 30.45 18.20 7.52
CA VAL A 35 29.33 17.33 7.13
C VAL A 35 29.80 16.26 6.16
N PHE A 36 29.54 15.00 6.51
CA PHE A 36 29.74 13.85 5.63
C PHE A 36 28.38 13.32 5.17
N VAL A 37 28.19 13.21 3.86
CA VAL A 37 26.94 12.75 3.25
C VAL A 37 27.19 11.48 2.47
N GLU A 38 26.43 10.44 2.77
CA GLU A 38 26.51 9.16 2.07
C GLU A 38 25.15 8.81 1.46
N PRO A 39 25.03 8.84 0.13
CA PRO A 39 23.79 8.50 -0.56
C PRO A 39 23.66 6.99 -0.80
N PHE A 40 22.47 6.45 -0.56
CA PHE A 40 22.12 5.06 -0.81
C PHE A 40 20.89 4.98 -1.71
N LEU A 41 20.95 4.15 -2.75
CA LEU A 41 19.79 3.83 -3.56
C LEU A 41 18.83 2.95 -2.77
N ILE A 42 17.55 3.30 -2.83
CA ILE A 42 16.46 2.45 -2.33
C ILE A 42 15.77 1.83 -3.55
N ALA A 43 15.98 0.53 -3.73
CA ALA A 43 15.23 -0.26 -4.70
C ALA A 43 13.81 -0.54 -4.19
N ASP A 44 12.88 -0.77 -5.12
CA ASP A 44 11.57 -1.36 -4.87
C ASP A 44 10.70 -0.66 -3.81
N ASN A 45 10.72 0.68 -3.78
CA ASN A 45 9.88 1.50 -2.91
C ASN A 45 9.07 2.54 -3.73
N ASN A 46 7.77 2.67 -3.44
CA ASN A 46 6.85 3.58 -4.14
C ASN A 46 7.04 5.05 -3.77
N TYR A 47 7.68 5.32 -2.63
CA TYR A 47 7.75 6.64 -2.01
C TYR A 47 9.14 7.26 -2.12
N CYS A 48 10.17 6.47 -1.85
CA CYS A 48 11.54 6.91 -1.68
C CYS A 48 12.48 6.19 -2.65
N LYS A 49 13.41 6.92 -3.25
CA LYS A 49 14.41 6.40 -4.19
C LYS A 49 15.83 6.54 -3.66
N VAL A 50 16.08 7.51 -2.78
CA VAL A 50 17.40 7.75 -2.20
C VAL A 50 17.28 8.00 -0.69
N LYS A 51 18.13 7.32 0.08
CA LYS A 51 18.39 7.63 1.49
C LYS A 51 19.73 8.35 1.60
N LEU A 52 19.79 9.49 2.28
CA LEU A 52 21.04 10.14 2.63
C LEU A 52 21.35 9.91 4.09
N CYS A 53 22.50 9.32 4.39
CA CYS A 53 23.07 9.28 5.73
C CYS A 53 23.95 10.52 5.89
N VAL A 54 23.49 11.47 6.71
CA VAL A 54 24.18 12.72 7.01
C VAL A 54 24.83 12.59 8.38
N ARG A 55 26.14 12.85 8.44
CA ARG A 55 26.95 12.77 9.66
C ARG A 55 27.67 14.08 9.88
N ALA A 56 27.69 14.59 11.11
CA ALA A 56 28.46 15.79 11.46
C ALA A 56 28.92 15.77 12.92
N LEU A 57 29.84 16.69 13.24
CA LEU A 57 30.39 16.87 14.59
C LEU A 57 29.39 17.53 15.54
N LYS A 58 28.57 18.44 15.01
CA LYS A 58 27.65 19.29 15.77
C LYS A 58 26.23 19.15 15.25
N VAL A 59 25.25 19.26 16.15
CA VAL A 59 23.83 19.15 15.81
C VAL A 59 23.41 20.33 14.93
N GLU A 60 23.91 21.53 15.24
CA GLU A 60 23.63 22.77 14.53
C GLU A 60 24.05 22.65 13.06
N THR A 61 25.21 22.06 12.78
CA THR A 61 25.70 21.84 11.42
C THR A 61 24.79 20.90 10.63
N VAL A 62 24.34 19.79 11.24
CA VAL A 62 23.38 18.89 10.57
C VAL A 62 22.07 19.60 10.29
N THR A 63 21.54 20.36 11.25
CA THR A 63 20.29 21.11 11.08
C THR A 63 20.40 22.11 9.93
N MET A 64 21.46 22.92 9.89
CA MET A 64 21.69 23.87 8.80
C MET A 64 21.81 23.18 7.43
N PHE A 65 22.48 22.03 7.37
CA PHE A 65 22.56 21.24 6.14
C PHE A 65 21.19 20.72 5.70
N ILE A 66 20.39 20.18 6.64
CA ILE A 66 19.05 19.69 6.36
C ILE A 66 18.15 20.82 5.85
N ASP A 67 18.19 22.00 6.47
CA ASP A 67 17.41 23.17 6.05
C ASP A 67 17.78 23.59 4.62
N GLN A 68 19.08 23.59 4.28
CA GLN A 68 19.53 23.89 2.93
C GLN A 68 19.05 22.84 1.91
N VAL A 69 19.17 21.55 2.25
CA VAL A 69 18.68 20.47 1.38
C VAL A 69 17.16 20.54 1.22
N ALA A 70 16.42 20.91 2.26
CA ALA A 70 14.97 21.13 2.20
C ALA A 70 14.60 22.26 1.24
N VAL A 71 15.36 23.36 1.23
CA VAL A 71 15.16 24.45 0.26
C VAL A 71 15.43 23.99 -1.17
N LEU A 72 16.49 23.20 -1.39
CA LEU A 72 16.89 22.75 -2.73
C LEU A 72 15.96 21.67 -3.31
N LEU A 73 15.52 20.72 -2.48
CA LEU A 73 14.71 19.58 -2.91
C LEU A 73 13.20 19.84 -2.76
N GLY A 74 12.81 20.79 -1.90
CA GLY A 74 11.42 21.10 -1.61
C GLY A 74 10.61 19.83 -1.28
N PRO A 75 9.49 19.58 -1.97
CA PRO A 75 8.63 18.42 -1.70
C PRO A 75 9.28 17.07 -2.06
N ALA A 76 10.44 17.06 -2.74
CA ALA A 76 11.17 15.83 -2.98
C ALA A 76 11.88 15.30 -1.72
N LEU A 77 12.14 16.15 -0.72
CA LEU A 77 12.62 15.74 0.59
C LEU A 77 11.42 15.28 1.43
N LEU A 78 11.41 14.02 1.84
CA LEU A 78 10.28 13.37 2.48
C LEU A 78 10.48 13.35 4.01
N PRO A 79 9.65 14.07 4.79
CA PRO A 79 9.87 14.21 6.23
C PRO A 79 9.51 12.94 7.03
N ASN A 80 8.57 12.13 6.54
CA ASN A 80 7.94 11.04 7.29
C ASN A 80 7.89 9.74 6.47
N VAL A 81 9.03 9.27 5.97
CA VAL A 81 9.09 7.99 5.25
C VAL A 81 9.28 6.83 6.22
N ASP A 82 8.36 5.88 6.16
CA ASP A 82 8.51 4.57 6.78
C ASP A 82 8.84 3.53 5.73
N LEU A 83 10.03 2.93 5.82
CA LEU A 83 10.48 1.89 4.91
C LEU A 83 9.99 0.48 5.31
N GLU A 84 9.52 0.34 6.56
CA GLU A 84 9.07 -0.94 7.13
C GLU A 84 7.66 -0.80 7.75
N PRO A 85 6.63 -0.37 7.01
CA PRO A 85 5.32 -0.01 7.60
C PRO A 85 4.56 -1.18 8.24
N VAL A 86 4.94 -2.42 7.91
CA VAL A 86 4.36 -3.63 8.52
C VAL A 86 5.03 -3.99 9.85
N LYS A 87 6.27 -3.56 10.06
CA LYS A 87 6.99 -3.76 11.32
C LYS A 87 6.49 -2.76 12.35
N ASP A 88 6.28 -3.21 13.59
CA ASP A 88 5.70 -2.40 14.66
C ASP A 88 4.37 -1.75 14.23
N ILE A 89 3.52 -2.53 13.55
CA ILE A 89 2.29 -2.02 12.91
C ILE A 89 1.32 -1.39 13.92
N VAL A 90 1.24 -1.94 15.14
CA VAL A 90 0.30 -1.47 16.17
C VAL A 90 0.56 -0.02 16.56
N PRO A 91 1.74 0.37 17.09
CA PRO A 91 1.98 1.78 17.44
C PRO A 91 1.87 2.73 16.24
N LYS A 92 2.22 2.28 15.03
CA LYS A 92 2.11 3.08 13.80
C LYS A 92 0.66 3.39 13.43
N VAL A 93 -0.20 2.38 13.42
CA VAL A 93 -1.63 2.55 13.10
C VAL A 93 -2.35 3.32 14.22
N GLU A 94 -2.01 3.12 15.49
CA GLU A 94 -2.57 3.91 16.61
C GLU A 94 -2.22 5.39 16.51
N ALA A 95 -0.95 5.71 16.26
CA ALA A 95 -0.52 7.09 16.05
C ALA A 95 -1.23 7.70 14.84
N TYR A 96 -1.42 6.93 13.77
CA TYR A 96 -2.17 7.38 12.60
C TYR A 96 -3.65 7.63 12.91
N LEU A 97 -4.31 6.76 13.68
CA LEU A 97 -5.70 6.95 14.11
C LEU A 97 -5.89 8.24 14.91
N GLN A 98 -4.97 8.53 15.83
CA GLN A 98 -4.99 9.77 16.61
C GLN A 98 -4.86 11.01 15.72
N ARG A 99 -3.96 10.99 14.73
CA ARG A 99 -3.81 12.08 13.77
C ARG A 99 -5.05 12.22 12.87
N ALA A 100 -5.52 11.11 12.30
CA ALA A 100 -6.67 11.09 11.41
C ALA A 100 -7.95 11.60 12.10
N ALA A 101 -8.14 11.33 13.39
CA ALA A 101 -9.27 11.83 14.18
C ALA A 101 -9.34 13.37 14.23
N VAL A 102 -8.19 14.04 14.15
CA VAL A 102 -8.08 15.50 14.16
C VAL A 102 -8.10 16.08 12.74
N GLU A 103 -7.41 15.43 11.80
CA GLU A 103 -7.22 15.92 10.42
C GLU A 103 -8.46 15.71 9.53
N ASP A 104 -9.15 14.58 9.67
CA ASP A 104 -10.30 14.20 8.82
C ASP A 104 -11.26 13.27 9.57
N ALA A 105 -12.25 13.87 10.24
CA ALA A 105 -13.23 13.15 11.04
C ALA A 105 -14.08 12.15 10.22
N GLN A 106 -14.32 12.43 8.93
CA GLN A 106 -15.11 11.53 8.08
C GLN A 106 -14.31 10.29 7.68
N PHE A 107 -13.06 10.48 7.24
CA PHE A 107 -12.15 9.37 6.97
C PHE A 107 -11.88 8.55 8.23
N TYR A 108 -11.61 9.21 9.37
CA TYR A 108 -11.42 8.54 10.65
C TYR A 108 -12.61 7.67 11.03
N SER A 109 -13.85 8.15 10.82
CA SER A 109 -15.06 7.37 11.07
C SER A 109 -15.12 6.11 10.20
N ARG A 110 -14.82 6.23 8.89
CA ARG A 110 -14.77 5.07 7.96
C ARG A 110 -13.67 4.08 8.32
N LEU A 111 -12.49 4.56 8.70
CA LEU A 111 -11.36 3.74 9.13
C LEU A 111 -11.68 3.00 10.44
N SER A 112 -12.20 3.71 11.43
CA SER A 112 -12.62 3.13 12.71
C SER A 112 -13.72 2.08 12.51
N CYS A 113 -14.70 2.36 11.65
CA CYS A 113 -15.75 1.40 11.32
C CYS A 113 -15.20 0.13 10.66
N ALA A 114 -14.23 0.25 9.75
CA ALA A 114 -13.58 -0.92 9.14
C ALA A 114 -12.77 -1.74 10.17
N ILE A 115 -12.01 -1.09 11.05
CA ILE A 115 -11.25 -1.75 12.13
C ILE A 115 -12.19 -2.47 13.09
N THR A 116 -13.25 -1.80 13.56
CA THR A 116 -14.25 -2.39 14.45
C THR A 116 -14.92 -3.58 13.78
N PHE A 117 -15.35 -3.44 12.52
CA PHE A 117 -15.97 -4.54 11.79
C PHE A 117 -15.06 -5.77 11.66
N VAL A 118 -13.78 -5.57 11.34
CA VAL A 118 -12.80 -6.65 11.30
C VAL A 118 -12.66 -7.29 12.68
N THR A 119 -12.50 -6.47 13.73
CA THR A 119 -12.37 -6.92 15.12
C THR A 119 -13.57 -7.76 15.56
N ASP A 120 -14.79 -7.30 15.28
CA ASP A 120 -16.04 -8.01 15.60
C ASP A 120 -16.12 -9.36 14.88
N CYS A 121 -15.72 -9.41 13.60
CA CYS A 121 -15.67 -10.66 12.85
C CYS A 121 -14.66 -11.65 13.44
N LEU A 122 -13.47 -11.18 13.85
CA LEU A 122 -12.44 -12.02 14.46
C LEU A 122 -12.81 -12.51 15.87
N ASN A 123 -13.61 -11.74 16.62
CA ASN A 123 -14.18 -12.17 17.89
C ASN A 123 -15.32 -13.19 17.71
N LYS A 124 -16.10 -13.04 16.64
CA LYS A 124 -17.29 -13.85 16.38
C LYS A 124 -16.99 -15.19 15.71
N TYR A 125 -16.02 -15.24 14.81
CA TYR A 125 -15.73 -16.41 13.98
C TYR A 125 -14.36 -17.00 14.30
N LYS A 126 -14.22 -18.32 14.17
CA LYS A 126 -12.93 -18.97 14.39
C LYS A 126 -11.96 -18.59 13.28
N MET A 127 -10.71 -18.30 13.60
CA MET A 127 -9.68 -17.97 12.61
C MET A 127 -9.48 -19.07 11.56
N THR A 128 -9.70 -20.34 11.93
CA THR A 128 -9.68 -21.46 11.00
C THR A 128 -10.80 -21.40 9.95
N GLU A 129 -11.90 -20.69 10.20
CA GLU A 129 -13.04 -20.57 9.27
C GLU A 129 -12.94 -19.35 8.34
N ILE A 130 -11.97 -18.47 8.57
CA ILE A 130 -11.82 -17.19 7.87
C ILE A 130 -10.74 -17.29 6.78
N ALA A 131 -10.98 -16.73 5.60
CA ALA A 131 -9.95 -16.51 4.59
C ALA A 131 -9.98 -15.07 4.08
N LEU A 132 -8.86 -14.61 3.52
CA LEU A 132 -8.77 -13.34 2.78
C LEU A 132 -8.62 -13.63 1.28
N SER A 133 -9.45 -13.00 0.45
CA SER A 133 -9.20 -12.94 -1.00
C SER A 133 -8.22 -11.79 -1.28
N PHE A 134 -7.03 -12.12 -1.76
CA PHE A 134 -5.99 -11.13 -2.04
C PHE A 134 -5.53 -11.24 -3.49
N ASN A 135 -5.57 -10.13 -4.24
CA ASN A 135 -5.22 -10.10 -5.66
C ASN A 135 -4.06 -9.15 -5.99
N GLY A 136 -3.37 -8.60 -4.99
CA GLY A 136 -2.30 -7.62 -5.17
C GLY A 136 -2.77 -6.21 -5.56
N GLY A 137 -4.08 -5.96 -5.61
CA GLY A 137 -4.64 -4.64 -5.84
C GLY A 137 -4.54 -3.73 -4.61
N LYS A 138 -4.67 -2.42 -4.83
CA LYS A 138 -4.65 -1.40 -3.77
C LYS A 138 -5.68 -1.67 -2.66
N ASP A 139 -6.89 -2.07 -3.02
CA ASP A 139 -8.00 -2.19 -2.07
C ASP A 139 -7.82 -3.39 -1.11
N CYS A 140 -7.44 -4.56 -1.63
CA CYS A 140 -7.14 -5.71 -0.78
C CYS A 140 -5.83 -5.54 0.01
N THR A 141 -4.92 -4.67 -0.43
CA THR A 141 -3.70 -4.30 0.31
C THR A 141 -4.03 -3.48 1.55
N VAL A 142 -4.93 -2.49 1.42
CA VAL A 142 -5.47 -1.76 2.59
C VAL A 142 -6.11 -2.73 3.58
N LEU A 143 -6.99 -3.62 3.08
CA LEU A 143 -7.66 -4.59 3.95
C LEU A 143 -6.68 -5.54 4.63
N LEU A 144 -5.65 -6.00 3.91
CA LEU A 144 -4.60 -6.85 4.46
C LEU A 144 -3.87 -6.14 5.61
N HIS A 145 -3.55 -4.85 5.44
CA HIS A 145 -2.87 -4.06 6.46
C HIS A 145 -3.74 -3.87 7.71
N ILE A 146 -5.03 -3.57 7.55
CA ILE A 146 -5.99 -3.48 8.66
C ILE A 146 -6.11 -4.83 9.38
N LEU A 147 -6.23 -5.94 8.65
CA LEU A 147 -6.29 -7.28 9.24
C LEU A 147 -5.03 -7.59 10.05
N ARG A 148 -3.84 -7.29 9.51
CA ARG A 148 -2.58 -7.49 10.22
C ARG A 148 -2.54 -6.69 11.51
N TYR A 149 -2.94 -5.42 11.48
CA TYR A 149 -3.02 -4.56 12.65
C TYR A 149 -3.96 -5.13 13.73
N VAL A 150 -5.18 -5.53 13.37
CA VAL A 150 -6.14 -6.08 14.34
C VAL A 150 -5.63 -7.38 14.95
N LEU A 151 -5.06 -8.28 14.14
CA LEU A 151 -4.47 -9.54 14.61
C LEU A 151 -3.38 -9.30 15.67
N GLU A 152 -2.49 -8.34 15.42
CA GLU A 152 -1.38 -8.02 16.31
C GLU A 152 -1.83 -7.26 17.57
N LYS A 153 -2.70 -6.26 17.41
CA LYS A 153 -3.22 -5.43 18.51
C LYS A 153 -3.95 -6.26 19.57
N PHE A 154 -4.81 -7.17 19.13
CA PHE A 154 -5.64 -7.97 20.03
C PHE A 154 -5.04 -9.34 20.34
N LYS A 155 -3.78 -9.59 19.91
CA LYS A 155 -3.03 -10.82 20.20
C LYS A 155 -3.83 -12.08 19.88
N PHE A 156 -4.37 -12.15 18.67
CA PHE A 156 -5.01 -13.37 18.16
C PHE A 156 -3.92 -14.44 17.90
N ASN A 157 -3.44 -15.06 18.99
CA ASN A 157 -2.20 -15.84 19.10
C ASN A 157 -2.23 -17.22 18.41
N ASP A 158 -3.39 -17.69 17.95
CA ASP A 158 -3.54 -19.02 17.32
C ASP A 158 -3.28 -19.03 15.79
N CYS A 159 -2.77 -17.94 15.23
CA CYS A 159 -2.62 -17.80 13.78
C CYS A 159 -1.17 -18.00 13.34
N SER A 160 -0.77 -19.24 13.05
CA SER A 160 0.53 -19.53 12.42
C SER A 160 0.72 -18.81 11.07
N ALA A 161 -0.38 -18.45 10.39
CA ALA A 161 -0.44 -17.41 9.35
C ALA A 161 -1.91 -17.14 8.95
N LEU A 162 -2.23 -15.91 8.56
CA LEU A 162 -3.52 -15.59 7.93
C LEU A 162 -3.68 -16.43 6.65
N CYS A 163 -4.79 -17.16 6.52
CA CYS A 163 -5.10 -17.91 5.31
C CYS A 163 -5.53 -16.93 4.22
N VAL A 164 -4.73 -16.84 3.16
CA VAL A 164 -4.98 -15.98 2.02
C VAL A 164 -5.11 -16.86 0.79
N PHE A 165 -6.11 -16.61 -0.06
CA PHE A 165 -6.12 -17.22 -1.38
C PHE A 165 -5.98 -16.15 -2.46
N TYR A 166 -5.26 -16.52 -3.50
CA TYR A 166 -5.05 -15.72 -4.70
C TYR A 166 -5.46 -16.55 -5.92
N ILE A 167 -6.41 -16.02 -6.68
CA ILE A 167 -6.82 -16.59 -7.96
C ILE A 167 -6.11 -15.79 -9.05
N LYS A 168 -5.09 -16.40 -9.65
CA LYS A 168 -4.28 -15.83 -10.71
C LYS A 168 -5.02 -15.90 -12.04
N PRO A 169 -5.33 -14.77 -12.70
CA PRO A 169 -5.84 -14.76 -14.07
C PRO A 169 -4.83 -15.38 -15.05
N GLN A 170 -5.34 -15.91 -16.17
CA GLN A 170 -4.49 -16.49 -17.23
C GLN A 170 -3.44 -15.50 -17.74
N SER A 171 -3.82 -14.24 -17.91
CA SER A 171 -2.95 -13.16 -18.36
C SER A 171 -2.78 -12.14 -17.23
N THR A 172 -1.67 -12.23 -16.50
CA THR A 172 -1.36 -11.40 -15.32
C THR A 172 -0.06 -10.61 -15.55
N PHE A 173 -0.02 -9.39 -15.04
CA PHE A 173 1.19 -8.56 -15.03
C PHE A 173 2.28 -9.15 -14.11
N PRO A 174 3.54 -9.29 -14.55
CA PRO A 174 4.65 -9.70 -13.69
C PRO A 174 4.78 -8.85 -12.43
N GLU A 175 4.54 -7.55 -12.54
CA GLU A 175 4.59 -6.58 -11.44
C GLU A 175 3.57 -6.90 -10.33
N VAL A 176 2.40 -7.44 -10.70
CA VAL A 176 1.38 -7.88 -9.74
C VAL A 176 1.85 -9.15 -9.02
N GLU A 177 2.44 -10.11 -9.73
CA GLU A 177 2.98 -11.34 -9.13
C GLU A 177 4.15 -11.05 -8.17
N GLU A 178 5.04 -10.15 -8.57
CA GLU A 178 6.13 -9.67 -7.74
C GLU A 178 5.61 -8.98 -6.48
N PHE A 179 4.62 -8.10 -6.63
CA PHE A 179 4.00 -7.42 -5.50
C PHE A 179 3.28 -8.40 -4.56
N VAL A 180 2.54 -9.38 -5.08
CA VAL A 180 1.92 -10.44 -4.26
C VAL A 180 2.98 -11.22 -3.49
N THR A 181 4.09 -11.58 -4.15
CA THR A 181 5.22 -12.28 -3.51
C THR A 181 5.87 -11.45 -2.40
N LYS A 182 6.01 -10.14 -2.62
CA LYS A 182 6.47 -9.19 -1.61
C LYS A 182 5.54 -9.15 -0.40
N CYS A 183 4.23 -9.06 -0.61
CA CYS A 183 3.24 -9.08 0.48
C CYS A 183 3.28 -10.39 1.28
N VAL A 184 3.44 -11.54 0.63
CA VAL A 184 3.57 -12.85 1.32
C VAL A 184 4.72 -12.83 2.32
N ARG A 185 5.88 -12.32 1.91
CA ARG A 185 7.07 -12.22 2.77
C ARG A 185 6.88 -11.20 3.89
N GLN A 186 6.42 -9.99 3.56
CA GLN A 186 6.32 -8.89 4.51
C GLN A 186 5.25 -9.11 5.59
N TYR A 187 4.12 -9.71 5.23
CA TYR A 187 3.01 -9.94 6.16
C TYR A 187 3.00 -11.34 6.79
N GLY A 188 3.89 -12.24 6.36
CA GLY A 188 3.93 -13.64 6.83
C GLY A 188 2.66 -14.41 6.47
N LEU A 189 2.28 -14.40 5.19
CA LEU A 189 1.02 -14.97 4.72
C LEU A 189 1.13 -16.45 4.37
N ASN A 190 0.07 -17.22 4.66
CA ASN A 190 -0.14 -18.54 4.06
C ASN A 190 -0.96 -18.38 2.78
N LEU A 191 -0.27 -18.29 1.64
CA LEU A 191 -0.89 -18.03 0.34
C LEU A 191 -1.25 -19.33 -0.40
N LEU A 192 -2.53 -19.56 -0.59
CA LEU A 192 -3.09 -20.60 -1.44
C LEU A 192 -3.31 -20.04 -2.85
N ARG A 193 -2.64 -20.62 -3.84
CA ARG A 193 -2.71 -20.17 -5.24
C ARG A 193 -3.65 -21.06 -6.05
N TYR A 194 -4.54 -20.44 -6.79
CA TYR A 194 -5.42 -21.06 -7.78
C TYR A 194 -5.27 -20.31 -9.11
N GLU A 195 -5.57 -20.95 -10.23
CA GLU A 195 -5.38 -20.35 -11.55
C GLU A 195 -6.65 -20.40 -12.40
N GLY A 196 -6.82 -19.41 -13.27
CA GLY A 196 -7.85 -19.40 -14.30
C GLY A 196 -9.19 -18.84 -13.84
N ASN A 197 -10.28 -19.55 -14.15
CA ASN A 197 -11.64 -19.06 -13.95
C ASN A 197 -11.99 -18.95 -12.45
N MET A 198 -12.42 -17.76 -12.02
CA MET A 198 -12.74 -17.48 -10.61
C MET A 198 -13.77 -18.45 -10.01
N LYS A 199 -14.84 -18.75 -10.74
CA LYS A 199 -15.91 -19.63 -10.23
C LYS A 199 -15.38 -21.05 -10.03
N LYS A 200 -14.63 -21.58 -11.00
CA LYS A 200 -13.99 -22.90 -10.89
C LYS A 200 -12.99 -22.94 -9.73
N ALA A 201 -12.10 -21.96 -9.64
CA ALA A 201 -11.11 -21.86 -8.57
C ALA A 201 -11.76 -21.78 -7.18
N LEU A 202 -12.87 -21.06 -7.02
CA LEU A 202 -13.59 -21.01 -5.74
C LEU A 202 -14.27 -22.35 -5.39
N PHE A 203 -14.75 -23.12 -6.38
CA PHE A 203 -15.27 -24.46 -6.12
C PHE A 203 -14.16 -25.41 -5.66
N GLU A 204 -12.99 -25.35 -6.30
CA GLU A 204 -11.81 -26.11 -5.89
C GLU A 204 -11.36 -25.72 -4.48
N PHE A 205 -11.26 -24.41 -4.20
CA PHE A 205 -10.96 -23.89 -2.87
C PHE A 205 -11.96 -24.38 -1.82
N LYS A 206 -13.26 -24.37 -2.13
CA LYS A 206 -14.30 -24.86 -1.21
C LYS A 206 -14.19 -26.37 -0.97
N ALA A 207 -13.84 -27.15 -1.99
CA ALA A 207 -13.66 -28.60 -1.85
C ALA A 207 -12.46 -28.93 -0.95
N MET A 208 -11.33 -28.25 -1.16
CA MET A 208 -10.09 -28.47 -0.41
C MET A 208 -10.12 -27.88 1.00
N HIS A 209 -10.86 -26.78 1.20
CA HIS A 209 -10.92 -26.04 2.45
C HIS A 209 -12.38 -25.82 2.90
N CYS A 210 -13.16 -26.89 2.95
CA CYS A 210 -14.60 -26.85 3.25
C CYS A 210 -14.96 -26.17 4.59
N HIS A 211 -14.05 -26.21 5.55
CA HIS A 211 -14.16 -25.55 6.86
C HIS A 211 -14.08 -24.01 6.77
N ARG A 212 -13.55 -23.45 5.67
CA ARG A 212 -13.56 -22.00 5.41
C ARG A 212 -14.97 -21.56 5.00
N LYS A 213 -15.55 -20.69 5.82
CA LYS A 213 -16.94 -20.21 5.70
C LYS A 213 -17.00 -18.72 5.40
N PHE A 214 -16.05 -17.95 5.91
CA PHE A 214 -16.04 -16.49 5.84
C PHE A 214 -14.88 -16.00 4.98
N VAL A 215 -15.16 -15.08 4.05
CA VAL A 215 -14.15 -14.52 3.15
C VAL A 215 -14.15 -13.01 3.24
N PHE A 216 -13.04 -12.44 3.70
CA PHE A 216 -12.79 -11.01 3.62
C PHE A 216 -12.50 -10.58 2.18
N LEU A 217 -13.17 -9.52 1.73
CA LEU A 217 -13.04 -8.92 0.42
C LEU A 217 -12.77 -7.41 0.54
N GLY A 218 -11.82 -6.91 -0.24
CA GLY A 218 -11.50 -5.48 -0.35
C GLY A 218 -12.45 -4.71 -1.29
N SER A 219 -13.71 -5.13 -1.45
CA SER A 219 -14.66 -4.48 -2.37
C SER A 219 -15.25 -3.20 -1.77
N ARG A 220 -15.51 -2.21 -2.63
CA ARG A 220 -16.16 -0.93 -2.31
C ARG A 220 -17.55 -0.84 -2.94
N ALA A 221 -18.41 0.02 -2.40
CA ALA A 221 -19.76 0.26 -2.93
C ALA A 221 -19.72 0.84 -4.36
N THR A 222 -18.65 1.54 -4.72
CA THR A 222 -18.41 2.11 -6.06
C THR A 222 -17.87 1.09 -7.06
N ASP A 223 -17.70 -0.17 -6.68
CA ASP A 223 -17.33 -1.23 -7.62
C ASP A 223 -18.51 -1.66 -8.51
N PRO A 224 -18.27 -2.03 -9.79
CA PRO A 224 -19.30 -2.59 -10.67
C PRO A 224 -20.06 -3.70 -9.96
N GLY A 225 -21.39 -3.62 -10.04
CA GLY A 225 -22.30 -4.59 -9.42
C GLY A 225 -22.45 -4.46 -7.90
N HIS A 226 -21.83 -3.47 -7.24
CA HIS A 226 -21.86 -3.31 -5.77
C HIS A 226 -22.78 -2.20 -5.25
N ASN A 227 -23.57 -1.55 -6.12
CA ASN A 227 -24.45 -0.43 -5.75
C ASN A 227 -25.51 -0.76 -4.67
N LYS A 228 -25.79 -2.05 -4.42
CA LYS A 228 -26.69 -2.55 -3.36
C LYS A 228 -26.00 -3.56 -2.44
N ALA A 229 -24.67 -3.59 -2.45
CA ALA A 229 -23.92 -4.54 -1.62
C ALA A 229 -24.06 -4.17 -0.13
N THR A 230 -24.06 -5.20 0.71
CA THR A 230 -24.01 -5.09 2.17
C THR A 230 -22.62 -5.51 2.67
N LYS A 231 -22.26 -5.09 3.89
CA LYS A 231 -20.98 -5.48 4.51
C LYS A 231 -20.86 -6.98 4.76
N VAL A 232 -22.00 -7.66 4.92
CA VAL A 232 -22.10 -9.11 5.08
C VAL A 232 -23.11 -9.62 4.06
N ALA A 233 -22.69 -10.54 3.18
CA ALA A 233 -23.55 -11.13 2.16
C ALA A 233 -23.16 -12.57 1.90
N SER A 234 -24.12 -13.43 1.53
CA SER A 234 -23.78 -14.73 0.94
C SER A 234 -23.37 -14.57 -0.52
N THR A 235 -22.58 -15.50 -1.03
CA THR A 235 -22.36 -15.64 -2.48
C THR A 235 -23.65 -15.89 -3.24
N ASP A 236 -23.73 -15.42 -4.49
CA ASP A 236 -24.90 -15.59 -5.35
C ASP A 236 -25.21 -17.07 -5.66
N PRO A 237 -26.47 -17.42 -5.99
CA PRO A 237 -26.84 -18.76 -6.42
C PRO A 237 -25.94 -19.29 -7.54
N GLY A 238 -25.56 -20.56 -7.43
CA GLY A 238 -24.67 -21.22 -8.38
C GLY A 238 -23.18 -20.98 -8.15
N TRP A 239 -22.79 -20.15 -7.17
CA TRP A 239 -21.42 -20.08 -6.64
C TRP A 239 -21.24 -20.97 -5.40
N PRO A 240 -20.00 -21.40 -5.06
CA PRO A 240 -19.75 -22.09 -3.81
C PRO A 240 -20.11 -21.19 -2.62
N HIS A 241 -20.79 -21.77 -1.62
CA HIS A 241 -21.31 -20.99 -0.49
C HIS A 241 -20.21 -20.45 0.44
N PHE A 242 -20.10 -19.13 0.47
CA PHE A 242 -19.33 -18.35 1.43
C PHE A 242 -20.15 -17.19 1.99
N ILE A 243 -19.81 -16.76 3.20
CA ILE A 243 -20.21 -15.46 3.74
C ILE A 243 -19.09 -14.46 3.44
N LEU A 244 -19.40 -13.47 2.61
CA LEU A 244 -18.51 -12.40 2.18
C LEU A 244 -18.54 -11.27 3.21
N LEU A 245 -17.37 -10.86 3.67
CA LEU A 245 -17.15 -9.79 4.64
C LEU A 245 -16.46 -8.62 3.92
N LYS A 246 -17.07 -7.44 3.87
CA LYS A 246 -16.61 -6.28 3.09
C LYS A 246 -16.37 -5.06 4.00
N PRO A 247 -15.25 -5.00 4.74
CA PRO A 247 -15.01 -3.93 5.72
C PRO A 247 -14.81 -2.56 5.07
N LEU A 248 -14.32 -2.54 3.83
CA LEU A 248 -14.02 -1.32 3.07
C LEU A 248 -15.20 -0.82 2.23
N LEU A 249 -16.41 -1.38 2.40
CA LEU A 249 -17.54 -1.10 1.51
C LEU A 249 -17.84 0.40 1.37
N ASP A 250 -17.73 1.16 2.46
CA ASP A 250 -18.05 2.59 2.50
C ASP A 250 -16.86 3.49 2.13
N TRP A 251 -15.71 2.91 1.78
CA TRP A 251 -14.52 3.68 1.44
C TRP A 251 -14.59 4.21 0.00
N SER A 252 -14.08 5.44 -0.19
CA SER A 252 -13.88 6.06 -1.49
C SER A 252 -12.52 5.71 -2.09
N TYR A 253 -12.31 6.05 -3.36
CA TYR A 253 -11.00 5.95 -4.02
C TYR A 253 -9.92 6.76 -3.27
N SER A 254 -10.28 7.96 -2.82
CA SER A 254 -9.39 8.85 -2.08
C SER A 254 -9.02 8.30 -0.71
N ASP A 255 -9.94 7.62 -0.01
CA ASP A 255 -9.66 6.99 1.28
C ASP A 255 -8.59 5.88 1.16
N ILE A 256 -8.66 5.08 0.09
CA ILE A 256 -7.68 4.02 -0.20
C ILE A 256 -6.29 4.61 -0.37
N TRP A 257 -6.16 5.65 -1.20
CA TRP A 257 -4.87 6.29 -1.43
C TRP A 257 -4.36 7.06 -0.22
N LYS A 258 -5.23 7.77 0.50
CA LYS A 258 -4.88 8.46 1.74
C LYS A 258 -4.28 7.47 2.74
N PHE A 259 -4.95 6.34 2.99
CA PHE A 259 -4.45 5.32 3.92
C PHE A 259 -3.12 4.72 3.47
N LEU A 260 -2.99 4.31 2.20
CA LEU A 260 -1.74 3.75 1.68
C LEU A 260 -0.59 4.74 1.76
N ARG A 261 -0.83 6.00 1.37
CA ARG A 261 0.22 7.01 1.26
C ARG A 261 0.65 7.55 2.62
N ASP A 262 -0.30 7.83 3.52
CA ASP A 262 0.00 8.39 4.84
C ASP A 262 0.77 7.41 5.73
N LEU A 263 0.60 6.10 5.52
CA LEU A 263 1.29 5.03 6.24
C LEU A 263 2.46 4.41 5.44
N CYS A 264 2.83 5.00 4.29
CA CYS A 264 3.89 4.48 3.40
C CYS A 264 3.72 3.00 3.00
N ILE A 265 2.49 2.47 2.97
CA ILE A 265 2.21 1.07 2.67
C ILE A 265 2.54 0.76 1.20
N PRO A 266 3.40 -0.23 0.90
CA PRO A 266 3.74 -0.57 -0.48
C PRO A 266 2.52 -0.97 -1.30
N TYR A 267 2.50 -0.60 -2.57
CA TYR A 267 1.49 -1.00 -3.55
C TYR A 267 2.14 -1.38 -4.88
N CYS A 268 1.40 -2.10 -5.74
CA CYS A 268 1.90 -2.52 -7.06
C CYS A 268 2.39 -1.32 -7.89
N VAL A 269 3.60 -1.40 -8.45
CA VAL A 269 4.26 -0.29 -9.18
C VAL A 269 3.49 0.19 -10.41
N LEU A 270 2.60 -0.65 -10.97
CA LEU A 270 1.73 -0.23 -12.08
C LEU A 270 0.86 0.98 -11.72
N TYR A 271 0.52 1.16 -10.44
CA TYR A 271 -0.20 2.35 -10.00
C TYR A 271 0.65 3.63 -10.17
N ASP A 272 1.97 3.57 -10.02
CA ASP A 272 2.86 4.70 -10.30
C ASP A 272 3.01 4.95 -11.82
N GLN A 273 2.67 3.95 -12.65
CA GLN A 273 2.69 4.02 -14.11
C GLN A 273 1.34 4.44 -14.72
N GLY A 274 0.41 4.94 -13.88
CA GLY A 274 -0.89 5.48 -14.32
C GLY A 274 -2.02 4.48 -14.42
N PHE A 275 -1.84 3.21 -14.05
CA PHE A 275 -2.97 2.28 -13.93
C PHE A 275 -3.79 2.62 -12.69
N THR A 276 -5.10 2.78 -12.80
CA THR A 276 -5.98 3.08 -11.64
C THR A 276 -6.78 1.86 -11.15
N SER A 277 -6.82 0.81 -11.98
CA SER A 277 -7.52 -0.44 -11.71
C SER A 277 -6.79 -1.61 -12.36
N LEU A 278 -6.49 -2.67 -11.60
CA LEU A 278 -5.71 -3.84 -12.06
C LEU A 278 -6.58 -5.09 -12.20
N GLY A 279 -6.43 -5.81 -13.31
CA GLY A 279 -7.05 -7.10 -13.60
C GLY A 279 -6.24 -7.79 -14.69
N SER A 280 -6.88 -8.45 -15.65
CA SER A 280 -6.14 -9.16 -16.70
C SER A 280 -5.33 -8.20 -17.56
N LYS A 281 -4.13 -8.61 -17.95
CA LYS A 281 -3.21 -7.81 -18.76
C LYS A 281 -3.80 -7.38 -20.10
N ASP A 282 -4.65 -8.22 -20.69
CA ASP A 282 -5.26 -7.96 -22.00
C ASP A 282 -6.39 -6.92 -21.96
N SER A 283 -6.86 -6.53 -20.76
CA SER A 283 -7.98 -5.61 -20.56
C SER A 283 -7.66 -4.41 -19.68
N CYS A 284 -6.38 -4.18 -19.39
CA CYS A 284 -5.89 -3.13 -18.51
C CYS A 284 -4.91 -2.21 -19.24
N TYR A 285 -5.19 -0.91 -19.19
CA TYR A 285 -4.31 0.13 -19.75
C TYR A 285 -4.09 1.26 -18.71
N PRO A 286 -3.02 2.06 -18.85
CA PRO A 286 -2.88 3.30 -18.11
C PRO A 286 -4.10 4.22 -18.31
N ASN A 287 -4.51 4.92 -17.26
CA ASN A 287 -5.71 5.74 -17.29
C ASN A 287 -5.49 7.00 -18.14
N PRO A 288 -6.28 7.26 -19.20
CA PRO A 288 -6.10 8.44 -20.05
C PRO A 288 -6.31 9.76 -19.30
N TRP A 289 -7.03 9.76 -18.17
CA TRP A 289 -7.19 10.94 -17.31
C TRP A 289 -5.95 11.29 -16.49
N LEU A 290 -4.93 10.44 -16.52
CA LEU A 290 -3.62 10.67 -15.93
C LEU A 290 -2.55 11.01 -16.97
N ALA A 291 -2.91 11.06 -18.25
CA ALA A 291 -1.99 11.37 -19.33
C ALA A 291 -1.46 12.81 -19.23
N VAL A 292 -0.14 12.96 -19.36
CA VAL A 292 0.56 14.24 -19.42
C VAL A 292 1.63 14.16 -20.51
N HIS A 293 1.92 15.29 -21.14
CA HIS A 293 3.04 15.39 -22.08
C HIS A 293 4.23 16.02 -21.38
N ASP A 294 5.42 15.44 -21.56
CA ASP A 294 6.66 16.07 -21.14
C ASP A 294 7.06 17.23 -22.07
N ASP A 295 8.08 18.01 -21.69
CA ASP A 295 8.56 19.18 -22.45
C ASP A 295 9.01 18.83 -23.88
N LYS A 296 9.25 17.54 -24.18
CA LYS A 296 9.62 17.02 -25.50
C LYS A 296 8.43 16.41 -26.25
N GLY A 297 7.21 16.55 -25.72
CA GLY A 297 5.98 16.00 -26.28
C GLY A 297 5.74 14.51 -26.00
N GLY A 298 6.61 13.86 -25.22
CA GLY A 298 6.50 12.45 -24.86
C GLY A 298 5.32 12.20 -23.91
N LEU A 299 4.47 11.23 -24.26
CA LEU A 299 3.34 10.82 -23.41
C LEU A 299 3.84 10.11 -22.15
N ARG A 300 3.41 10.59 -20.99
CA ARG A 300 3.62 9.97 -19.67
C ARG A 300 2.30 9.93 -18.92
N TYR A 301 2.28 9.18 -17.83
CA TYR A 301 1.12 9.11 -16.95
C TYR A 301 1.50 9.47 -15.53
N ASN A 302 0.69 10.31 -14.91
CA ASN A 302 0.78 10.56 -13.47
C ASN A 302 0.39 9.31 -12.69
N PRO A 303 0.92 9.12 -11.46
CA PRO A 303 0.49 8.05 -10.58
C PRO A 303 -1.01 8.04 -10.28
N ALA A 304 -1.55 6.86 -10.00
CA ALA A 304 -2.96 6.61 -9.76
C ALA A 304 -3.57 7.48 -8.66
N TYR A 305 -2.82 7.76 -7.59
CA TYR A 305 -3.27 8.62 -6.50
C TYR A 305 -3.51 10.07 -6.91
N MET A 306 -3.08 10.48 -8.11
CA MET A 306 -3.30 11.81 -8.67
C MET A 306 -4.59 11.89 -9.52
N LEU A 307 -5.37 10.81 -9.61
CA LEU A 307 -6.65 10.83 -10.33
C LEU A 307 -7.65 11.70 -9.56
N SER A 308 -8.04 12.82 -10.14
CA SER A 308 -8.91 13.82 -9.51
C SER A 308 -10.38 13.40 -9.45
N ASP A 309 -10.87 12.67 -10.46
CA ASP A 309 -12.24 12.17 -10.54
C ASP A 309 -12.29 10.65 -10.29
N PRO A 310 -12.70 10.22 -9.07
CA PRO A 310 -12.85 8.80 -8.73
C PRO A 310 -13.77 8.01 -9.66
N THR A 311 -14.74 8.64 -10.33
CA THR A 311 -15.65 7.95 -11.24
C THR A 311 -14.91 7.42 -12.48
N LYS A 312 -13.71 7.95 -12.76
CA LYS A 312 -12.84 7.51 -13.87
C LYS A 312 -11.91 6.37 -13.49
N GLU A 313 -11.99 5.82 -12.27
CA GLU A 313 -11.12 4.75 -11.79
C GLU A 313 -11.01 3.56 -12.78
N ARG A 314 -12.10 3.24 -13.48
CA ARG A 314 -12.17 2.12 -14.42
C ARG A 314 -12.25 2.54 -15.90
N SER A 315 -11.99 3.80 -16.23
CA SER A 315 -12.08 4.31 -17.62
C SER A 315 -11.08 3.68 -18.60
N ALA A 316 -10.04 2.99 -18.11
CA ALA A 316 -9.07 2.26 -18.93
C ALA A 316 -9.20 0.73 -18.79
N ARG A 317 -10.44 0.24 -18.67
CA ARG A 317 -10.79 -1.18 -18.73
C ARG A 317 -11.62 -1.46 -19.97
N ASN A 318 -11.22 -2.47 -20.73
CA ASN A 318 -12.12 -3.10 -21.69
C ASN A 318 -13.01 -4.06 -20.87
N LEU A 319 -14.19 -3.58 -20.48
CA LEU A 319 -15.19 -4.36 -19.76
C LEU A 319 -15.99 -5.24 -20.74
#